data_AF-A0A6C0F9H3-F1
#
_entry.id   AF-A0A6C0F9H3-F1
#
_cell.length_a   1.000
_cell.length_b   1.000
_cell.length_c   1.000
_cell.angle_alpha   90.00
_cell.angle_beta   90.00
_cell.angle_gamma   90.00
#
_symmetry.space_group_name_H-M   'P 1'
#
loop_
_entity.id
_entity.type
_entity.pdbx_description
1 polymer ?
#
loop_
_entity_poly.entity_id
_entity_poly.type
_entity_poly.pdbx_seq_one_letter_code
_entity_poly.pdbx_strand_id
1 'polypeptide(L)'
;MKLNKNQLFISYFIIPVLLIFIYGFYRCKSPEEKDILEKEIILNLDGWSLTHLIFFSIVAYNFPTKKYLIASFILGIIWELGELILSWATINNRLDTWSLFDCKNLNTDKNEEGVWWYAKWSDIFMNLLGL
;
A
#
# COMPACT_ATOMS: atom_id res chain seq x y z
N MET A 1 6.07 -16.79 -23.34
CA MET A 1 7.40 -16.16 -23.14
C MET A 1 7.80 -16.39 -21.69
N LYS A 2 8.97 -16.99 -21.39
CA LYS A 2 9.42 -17.16 -20.00
C LYS A 2 9.96 -15.81 -19.49
N LEU A 3 9.43 -15.32 -18.37
CA LEU A 3 9.96 -14.12 -17.72
C LEU A 3 11.35 -14.42 -17.14
N ASN A 4 12.28 -13.48 -17.29
CA ASN A 4 13.54 -13.56 -16.57
C ASN A 4 13.35 -13.20 -15.08
N LYS A 5 14.33 -13.52 -14.23
CA LYS A 5 14.21 -13.33 -12.77
C LYS A 5 13.94 -11.88 -12.36
N ASN A 6 14.51 -10.90 -13.07
CA ASN A 6 14.27 -9.48 -12.80
C ASN A 6 12.84 -9.07 -13.19
N GLN A 7 12.35 -9.54 -14.34
CA GLN A 7 10.97 -9.30 -14.79
C GLN A 7 9.97 -9.91 -13.81
N LEU A 8 10.24 -11.13 -13.33
CA LEU A 8 9.42 -11.76 -12.30
C LEU A 8 9.45 -10.93 -11.01
N PHE A 9 10.63 -10.53 -10.51
CA PHE A 9 10.75 -9.66 -9.34
C PHE A 9 9.93 -8.37 -9.48
N ILE A 10 10.04 -7.68 -10.62
CA ILE A 10 9.30 -6.45 -10.88
C ILE A 10 7.78 -6.72 -10.90
N SER A 11 7.33 -7.84 -11.48
CA SER A 11 5.90 -8.18 -11.50
C SER A 11 5.30 -8.37 -10.10
N TYR A 12 6.10 -8.81 -9.12
CA TYR A 12 5.63 -8.91 -7.73
C TYR A 12 5.25 -7.55 -7.15
N PHE A 13 5.83 -6.44 -7.63
CA PHE A 13 5.46 -5.10 -7.18
C PHE A 13 4.39 -4.47 -8.07
N ILE A 14 4.45 -4.66 -9.40
CA ILE A 14 3.47 -4.07 -10.32
C ILE A 14 2.05 -4.61 -10.05
N ILE A 15 1.91 -5.91 -9.81
CA ILE A 15 0.59 -6.53 -9.65
C ILE A 15 -0.16 -5.97 -8.41
N PRO A 16 0.42 -5.97 -7.20
CA PRO A 16 -0.22 -5.35 -6.03
C PRO A 16 -0.56 -3.89 -6.24
N VAL A 17 0.34 -3.11 -6.86
CA VAL A 17 0.10 -1.70 -7.16
C VAL A 17 -1.18 -1.53 -7.99
N LEU A 18 -1.32 -2.31 -9.08
CA LEU A 18 -2.53 -2.28 -9.91
C LEU A 18 -3.79 -2.69 -9.12
N LEU A 19 -3.69 -3.71 -8.27
CA LEU A 19 -4.80 -4.17 -7.44
C LEU A 19 -5.23 -3.11 -6.42
N ILE A 20 -4.28 -2.42 -5.80
CA ILE A 20 -4.54 -1.32 -4.86
C ILE A 20 -5.21 -0.15 -5.56
N PHE A 21 -4.77 0.21 -6.78
CA PHE A 21 -5.46 1.24 -7.57
C PHE A 21 -6.90 0.85 -7.94
N ILE A 22 -7.13 -0.41 -8.33
CA ILE A 22 -8.48 -0.93 -8.62
C ILE A 22 -9.33 -0.90 -7.34
N TYR A 23 -8.77 -1.33 -6.21
CA TYR A 23 -9.46 -1.30 -4.92
C TYR A 23 -9.77 0.14 -4.50
N GLY A 24 -8.85 1.08 -4.68
CA GLY A 24 -9.09 2.49 -4.45
C GLY A 24 -10.26 3.02 -5.26
N PHE A 25 -10.31 2.72 -6.56
CA PHE A 25 -11.45 3.09 -7.40
C PHE A 25 -12.78 2.49 -6.90
N TYR A 26 -12.76 1.26 -6.40
CA TYR A 26 -13.92 0.64 -5.77
C TYR A 26 -14.34 1.40 -4.50
N ARG A 27 -13.40 1.69 -3.60
CA ARG A 27 -13.64 2.44 -2.35
C ARG A 27 -14.29 3.79 -2.63
N CYS A 28 -13.83 4.48 -3.66
CA CYS A 28 -14.38 5.77 -4.07
C CYS A 28 -15.82 5.71 -4.57
N LYS A 29 -16.22 4.58 -5.17
CA LYS A 29 -17.61 4.36 -5.62
C LYS A 29 -18.53 3.88 -4.50
N SER A 30 -17.97 3.29 -3.45
CA SER A 30 -18.70 2.72 -2.31
C SER A 30 -18.24 3.36 -0.99
N PRO A 31 -18.46 4.68 -0.79
CA PRO A 31 -17.89 5.42 0.34
C PRO A 31 -18.43 5.00 1.70
N GLU A 32 -19.63 4.38 1.75
CA GLU A 32 -20.26 3.92 2.98
C GLU A 32 -19.64 2.62 3.51
N GLU A 33 -19.03 1.82 2.65
CA GLU A 33 -18.39 0.58 3.05
C GLU A 33 -17.10 0.88 3.81
N LYS A 34 -16.85 0.12 4.89
CA LYS A 34 -15.60 0.23 5.65
C LYS A 34 -14.50 -0.62 5.04
N ASP A 35 -13.27 -0.13 5.12
CA ASP A 35 -12.12 -0.91 4.68
C ASP A 35 -11.83 -2.00 5.71
N ILE A 36 -12.06 -3.26 5.33
CA ILE A 36 -11.84 -4.40 6.21
C ILE A 36 -10.36 -4.49 6.64
N LEU A 37 -9.44 -3.99 5.81
CA LEU A 37 -8.01 -4.00 6.08
C LEU A 37 -7.56 -2.86 7.00
N GLU A 38 -8.36 -1.81 7.20
CA GLU A 38 -8.06 -0.75 8.18
C GLU A 38 -8.35 -1.18 9.62
N LYS A 39 -9.14 -2.25 9.79
CA LYS A 39 -9.53 -2.75 11.11
C LYS A 39 -8.28 -3.08 11.94
N GLU A 40 -8.12 -2.38 13.04
CA GLU A 40 -7.00 -2.58 13.95
C GLU A 40 -7.03 -4.00 14.55
N ILE A 41 -5.86 -4.63 14.52
CA ILE A 41 -5.58 -5.93 15.12
C ILE A 41 -4.93 -5.69 16.49
N ILE A 42 -3.80 -4.95 16.52
CA ILE A 42 -3.06 -4.65 17.75
C ILE A 42 -2.07 -3.49 17.55
N LEU A 43 -1.99 -2.54 18.49
CA LEU A 43 -0.95 -1.49 18.52
C LEU A 43 -0.77 -0.76 17.18
N ASN A 44 -1.86 -0.24 16.59
CA ASN A 44 -1.91 0.38 15.26
C ASN A 44 -1.65 -0.55 14.06
N LEU A 45 -1.32 -1.83 14.27
CA LEU A 45 -1.26 -2.82 13.21
C LEU A 45 -2.67 -3.18 12.77
N ASP A 46 -2.90 -3.14 11.48
CA ASP A 46 -4.16 -3.49 10.84
C ASP A 46 -3.92 -4.55 9.75
N GLY A 47 -4.97 -4.86 8.99
CA GLY A 47 -4.88 -5.76 7.86
C GLY A 47 -3.86 -5.29 6.82
N TRP A 48 -3.74 -3.99 6.57
CA TRP A 48 -2.73 -3.44 5.67
C TRP A 48 -1.32 -3.75 6.17
N SER A 49 -1.00 -3.48 7.44
CA SER A 49 0.29 -3.84 8.03
C SER A 49 0.61 -5.35 7.90
N LEU A 50 -0.40 -6.21 8.07
CA LEU A 50 -0.24 -7.64 7.89
C LEU A 50 0.04 -8.02 6.42
N THR A 51 -0.63 -7.36 5.45
CA THR A 51 -0.36 -7.59 4.02
C THR A 51 1.07 -7.21 3.65
N HIS A 52 1.63 -6.15 4.23
CA HIS A 52 3.03 -5.77 4.06
C HIS A 52 3.97 -6.87 4.54
N LEU A 53 3.79 -7.34 5.78
CA LEU A 53 4.61 -8.44 6.33
C LEU A 53 4.57 -9.68 5.43
N ILE A 54 3.37 -10.11 5.03
CA ILE A 54 3.19 -11.30 4.19
C ILE A 54 3.83 -11.08 2.81
N PHE A 55 3.57 -9.94 2.17
CA PHE A 55 4.10 -9.62 0.86
C PHE A 55 5.63 -9.64 0.85
N PHE A 56 6.27 -8.93 1.78
CA PHE A 56 7.72 -8.86 1.87
C PHE A 56 8.34 -10.21 2.25
N SER A 57 7.68 -11.03 3.08
CA SER A 57 8.07 -12.42 3.36
C SER A 57 8.07 -13.29 2.11
N ILE A 58 7.04 -13.17 1.28
CA ILE A 58 6.95 -13.90 0.01
C ILE A 58 8.07 -13.45 -0.94
N VAL A 59 8.33 -12.14 -1.04
CA VAL A 59 9.40 -11.60 -1.88
C VAL A 59 10.77 -12.09 -1.39
N ALA A 60 11.04 -12.05 -0.09
CA ALA A 60 12.29 -12.53 0.49
C ALA A 60 12.52 -14.04 0.22
N TYR A 61 11.47 -14.85 0.40
CA TYR A 61 11.52 -16.28 0.13
C TYR A 61 11.86 -16.61 -1.34
N ASN A 62 11.24 -15.90 -2.29
CA ASN A 62 11.45 -16.13 -3.72
C ASN A 62 12.73 -15.48 -4.27
N PHE A 63 13.18 -14.39 -3.64
CA PHE A 63 14.32 -13.58 -4.07
C PHE A 63 15.33 -13.31 -2.93
N PRO A 64 15.94 -14.35 -2.34
CA PRO A 64 16.72 -14.22 -1.10
C PRO A 64 18.12 -13.57 -1.30
N THR A 65 18.46 -13.12 -2.51
CA THR A 65 19.78 -12.51 -2.72
C THR A 65 19.79 -11.10 -2.18
N LYS A 66 20.91 -10.70 -1.56
CA LYS A 66 21.11 -9.36 -0.96
C LYS A 66 20.67 -8.22 -1.89
N LYS A 67 20.91 -8.35 -3.20
CA LYS A 67 20.49 -7.38 -4.21
C LYS A 67 18.97 -7.17 -4.21
N TYR A 68 18.18 -8.24 -4.22
CA TYR A 68 16.72 -8.13 -4.26
C TYR A 68 16.16 -7.71 -2.91
N LEU A 69 16.69 -8.19 -1.79
CA LEU A 69 16.25 -7.78 -0.47
C LEU A 69 16.43 -6.26 -0.25
N ILE A 70 17.60 -5.72 -0.61
CA ILE A 70 17.85 -4.27 -0.54
C ILE A 70 16.91 -3.51 -1.50
N ALA A 71 16.73 -4.01 -2.73
CA ALA A 71 15.83 -3.37 -3.68
C ALA A 71 14.39 -3.36 -3.17
N SER A 72 13.91 -4.46 -2.59
CA SER A 72 12.58 -4.56 -1.97
C SER A 72 12.43 -3.56 -0.82
N PHE A 73 13.40 -3.47 0.08
CA PHE A 73 13.34 -2.51 1.19
C PHE A 73 13.23 -1.06 0.70
N ILE A 74 14.02 -0.69 -0.31
CA ILE A 74 13.97 0.64 -0.94
C ILE A 74 12.60 0.86 -1.60
N LEU A 75 12.08 -0.12 -2.34
CA LEU A 75 10.76 -0.02 -2.96
C LEU A 75 9.65 0.12 -1.92
N GLY A 76 9.75 -0.57 -0.78
CA GLY A 76 8.84 -0.42 0.35
C GLY A 76 8.86 0.99 0.93
N ILE A 77 10.04 1.59 1.12
CA ILE A 77 10.13 3.00 1.57
C ILE A 77 9.54 3.96 0.52
N ILE A 78 9.85 3.76 -0.77
CA ILE A 78 9.31 4.58 -1.85
C ILE A 78 7.78 4.49 -1.90
N TRP A 79 7.22 3.29 -1.68
CA TRP A 79 5.79 3.05 -1.63
C TRP A 79 5.14 3.89 -0.53
N GLU A 80 5.62 3.80 0.71
CA GLU A 80 5.12 4.58 1.86
C GLU A 80 5.25 6.09 1.65
N LEU A 81 6.35 6.55 1.04
CA LEU A 81 6.48 7.97 0.67
C LEU A 81 5.45 8.38 -0.39
N GLY A 82 5.13 7.48 -1.33
CA GLY A 82 4.04 7.67 -2.30
C GLY A 82 2.69 7.84 -1.61
N GLU A 83 2.38 6.98 -0.63
CA GLU A 83 1.14 7.08 0.16
C GLU A 83 1.08 8.40 0.94
N LEU A 84 2.20 8.86 1.51
CA LEU A 84 2.28 10.14 2.21
C LEU A 84 2.00 11.32 1.26
N ILE A 85 2.59 11.30 0.06
CA ILE A 85 2.39 12.37 -0.93
C ILE A 85 0.94 12.37 -1.43
N LEU A 86 0.36 11.19 -1.69
CA LEU A 86 -1.00 11.07 -2.22
C LEU A 86 -2.06 11.42 -1.17
N SER A 87 -1.88 10.98 0.07
CA SER A 87 -2.73 11.40 1.19
C SER A 87 -2.67 12.92 1.39
N TRP A 88 -1.47 13.50 1.44
CA TRP A 88 -1.30 14.96 1.54
C TRP A 88 -1.97 15.72 0.39
N ALA A 89 -1.83 15.23 -0.84
CA ALA A 89 -2.42 15.87 -2.01
C ALA A 89 -3.96 15.75 -2.02
N THR A 90 -4.50 14.66 -1.47
CA THR A 90 -5.95 14.45 -1.29
C THR A 90 -6.51 15.44 -0.26
N ILE A 91 -5.88 15.54 0.92
CA ILE A 91 -6.29 16.45 2.01
C ILE A 91 -6.31 17.91 1.54
N ASN A 92 -5.32 18.32 0.75
CA ASN A 92 -5.20 19.69 0.25
C ASN A 92 -6.03 19.97 -1.02
N ASN A 93 -6.94 19.08 -1.42
CA ASN A 93 -7.73 19.18 -2.66
C ASN A 93 -6.86 19.45 -3.92
N ARG A 94 -5.60 19.01 -3.93
CA ARG A 94 -4.68 19.19 -5.07
C ARG A 94 -4.83 18.10 -6.13
N LEU A 95 -5.65 17.09 -5.84
CA LEU A 95 -5.94 15.97 -6.74
C LEU A 95 -7.32 16.08 -7.42
N ASP A 96 -8.00 17.23 -7.37
CA ASP A 96 -9.31 17.48 -8.03
C ASP A 96 -9.32 17.15 -9.56
N THR A 97 -8.17 16.87 -10.18
CA THR A 97 -8.03 16.44 -11.59
C THR A 97 -7.76 14.95 -11.81
N TRP A 98 -7.44 14.18 -10.75
CA TRP A 98 -7.21 12.73 -10.83
C TRP A 98 -8.39 12.02 -10.18
N SER A 99 -9.49 11.85 -10.94
CA SER A 99 -10.76 11.24 -10.51
C SER A 99 -10.66 9.80 -9.95
N LEU A 100 -9.48 9.18 -9.99
CA LEU A 100 -9.19 7.89 -9.37
C LEU A 100 -9.04 7.98 -7.83
N PHE A 101 -8.77 9.17 -7.29
CA PHE A 101 -8.51 9.40 -5.86
C PHE A 101 -9.31 10.57 -5.26
N ASP A 102 -10.22 11.16 -6.03
CA ASP A 102 -11.10 12.23 -5.55
C ASP A 102 -12.26 11.65 -4.70
N CYS A 103 -11.90 11.16 -3.52
CA CYS A 103 -12.75 10.32 -2.68
C CYS A 103 -12.89 10.99 -1.33
N LYS A 104 -13.85 11.91 -1.25
CA LYS A 104 -14.13 12.71 -0.05
C LYS A 104 -15.16 11.97 0.81
N ASN A 105 -15.03 12.10 2.14
CA ASN A 105 -15.95 11.54 3.12
C ASN A 105 -16.08 10.01 3.09
N LEU A 106 -14.98 9.27 2.88
CA LEU A 106 -15.02 7.82 3.01
C LEU A 106 -15.23 7.43 4.48
N ASN A 107 -15.97 6.34 4.69
CA ASN A 107 -16.11 5.72 5.99
C ASN A 107 -14.82 4.94 6.32
N THR A 108 -13.94 5.56 7.11
CA THR A 108 -12.65 5.01 7.54
C THR A 108 -12.62 4.88 9.06
N ASP A 109 -11.82 3.94 9.58
CA ASP A 109 -11.73 3.71 11.03
C ASP A 109 -10.73 4.66 11.72
N LYS A 110 -9.88 5.35 10.96
CA LYS A 110 -8.68 6.01 11.51
C LYS A 110 -8.56 7.51 11.23
N ASN A 111 -9.33 8.10 10.31
CA ASN A 111 -9.14 9.51 9.96
C ASN A 111 -10.46 10.28 9.78
N GLU A 112 -10.65 11.36 10.55
CA GLU A 112 -11.84 12.22 10.48
C GLU A 112 -11.96 12.94 9.11
N GLU A 113 -10.85 13.03 8.38
CA GLU A 113 -10.78 13.63 7.04
C GLU A 113 -11.21 12.67 5.91
N GLY A 114 -11.59 11.42 6.23
CA GLY A 114 -12.13 10.46 5.25
C GLY A 114 -11.10 9.94 4.24
N VAL A 115 -9.81 9.97 4.59
CA VAL A 115 -8.71 9.45 3.75
C VAL A 115 -8.49 7.98 4.07
N TRP A 116 -8.71 7.11 3.07
CA TRP A 116 -8.56 5.65 3.23
C TRP A 116 -7.12 5.17 2.98
N TRP A 117 -6.32 5.93 2.22
CA TRP A 117 -4.97 5.52 1.84
C TRP A 117 -3.93 6.52 2.36
N TYR A 118 -3.10 6.08 3.31
CA TYR A 118 -2.14 6.91 4.03
C TYR A 118 -0.96 6.09 4.54
N ALA A 119 0.20 6.73 4.62
CA ALA A 119 1.45 6.10 5.03
C ALA A 119 1.46 5.75 6.53
N LYS A 120 2.11 4.64 6.89
CA LYS A 120 2.23 4.21 8.29
C LYS A 120 3.66 3.76 8.63
N TRP A 121 4.19 4.27 9.75
CA TRP A 121 5.48 3.81 10.28
C TRP A 121 5.48 2.32 10.62
N SER A 122 4.34 1.77 11.05
CA SER A 122 4.18 0.33 11.28
C SER A 122 4.41 -0.47 10.01
N ASP A 123 4.07 0.06 8.85
CA ASP A 123 4.11 -0.66 7.58
C ASP A 123 5.56 -0.72 7.07
N ILE A 124 6.36 0.34 7.26
CA ILE A 124 7.82 0.30 7.09
C ILE A 124 8.45 -0.79 7.99
N PHE A 125 8.02 -0.86 9.25
CA PHE A 125 8.53 -1.89 10.17
C PHE A 125 8.13 -3.31 9.73
N MET A 126 6.90 -3.50 9.24
CA MET A 126 6.45 -4.79 8.69
C MET A 126 7.17 -5.17 7.41
N ASN A 127 7.50 -4.20 6.55
CA ASN A 127 8.34 -4.43 5.38
C ASN A 127 9.71 -4.98 5.79
N LEU A 128 10.31 -4.38 6.83
CA LEU A 128 11.60 -4.83 7.36
C LEU A 128 11.51 -6.22 8.01
N LEU A 129 10.48 -6.48 8.80
CA LEU A 129 10.28 -7.79 9.43
C LEU A 129 10.06 -8.92 8.42
N GLY A 130 9.47 -8.61 7.26
CA GLY A 130 9.25 -9.59 6.20
C GLY A 130 10.48 -9.88 5.34
N LEU A 131 11.51 -9.02 5.36
CA LEU A 131 12.72 -9.15 4.53
C LEU A 131 13.87 -9.87 5.24
#